data_AF-A0A2D7YSC5-F1
#
_entry.id   AF-A0A2D7YSC5-F1
#
_cell.length_a   1.000
_cell.length_b   1.000
_cell.length_c   1.000
_cell.angle_alpha   90.00
_cell.angle_beta   90.00
_cell.angle_gamma   90.00
#
_symmetry.space_group_name_H-M   'P 1'
#
loop_
_entity.id
_entity.type
_entity.pdbx_description
1 polymer ?
#
loop_
_entity_poly.entity_id
_entity_poly.type
_entity_poly.pdbx_seq_one_letter_code
_entity_poly.pdbx_strand_id
1 'polypeptide(L)'
;AHPLGVRVLNAQIGNDHGDRTMVVGAIHRVLVDKQIENDIARAMANAVVFEVCDAPACQTCRGNGIHPKLGGIEPCPRCEGSGRLNPSERNILRVINCHLTSEDEITRHRFRTKLYPLYMDMVDKLLVTANEASHAIRKHLKAFEE
;
A
#
# COMPACT_ATOMS: atom_id res chain seq x y z
N ALA A 1 -9.94 -15.96 -9.47
CA ALA A 1 -10.24 -14.82 -8.57
C ALA A 1 -8.97 -14.50 -7.79
N HIS A 2 -8.56 -13.23 -7.70
CA HIS A 2 -7.39 -12.79 -6.91
C HIS A 2 -7.86 -12.42 -5.50
N PRO A 3 -7.84 -13.35 -4.52
CA PRO A 3 -8.57 -13.16 -3.26
C PRO A 3 -7.97 -12.02 -2.44
N LEU A 4 -6.64 -11.90 -2.41
CA LEU A 4 -5.95 -10.81 -1.73
C LEU A 4 -6.21 -9.45 -2.39
N GLY A 5 -6.22 -9.40 -3.73
CA GLY A 5 -6.51 -8.17 -4.47
C GLY A 5 -7.93 -7.65 -4.23
N VAL A 6 -8.93 -8.55 -4.18
CA VAL A 6 -10.32 -8.19 -3.81
C VAL A 6 -10.39 -7.65 -2.38
N ARG A 7 -9.66 -8.25 -1.43
CA ARG A 7 -9.61 -7.75 -0.05
C ARG A 7 -8.95 -6.37 0.05
N VAL A 8 -7.90 -6.12 -0.74
CA VAL A 8 -7.28 -4.78 -0.83
C VAL A 8 -8.30 -3.77 -1.36
N LEU A 9 -9.05 -4.11 -2.42
CA LEU A 9 -10.10 -3.25 -2.94
C LEU A 9 -11.23 -2.99 -1.92
N ASN A 10 -11.66 -4.02 -1.19
CA ASN A 10 -12.68 -3.88 -0.15
C ASN A 10 -12.19 -3.01 1.03
N ALA A 11 -10.93 -3.16 1.44
CA ALA A 11 -10.31 -2.30 2.43
C ALA A 11 -10.20 -0.84 1.93
N GLN A 12 -9.82 -0.64 0.67
CA GLN A 12 -9.68 0.68 0.04
C GLN A 12 -11.02 1.42 -0.17
N ILE A 13 -12.04 0.71 -0.63
CA ILE A 13 -13.31 1.30 -1.09
C ILE A 13 -14.41 1.16 -0.04
N GLY A 14 -14.52 -0.03 0.56
CA GLY A 14 -15.55 -0.36 1.53
C GLY A 14 -15.17 -0.01 2.98
N ASN A 15 -13.92 0.39 3.23
CA ASN A 15 -13.37 0.59 4.59
C ASN A 15 -13.58 -0.64 5.49
N ASP A 16 -13.51 -1.83 4.91
CA ASP A 16 -13.76 -3.08 5.62
C ASP A 16 -12.58 -3.43 6.55
N HIS A 17 -12.81 -3.31 7.86
CA HIS A 17 -11.80 -3.58 8.88
C HIS A 17 -11.40 -5.07 8.98
N GLY A 18 -12.26 -5.99 8.56
CA GLY A 18 -11.98 -7.43 8.53
C GLY A 18 -11.01 -7.78 7.40
N ASP A 19 -11.28 -7.28 6.19
CA ASP A 19 -10.40 -7.43 5.05
C ASP A 19 -9.07 -6.72 5.26
N ARG A 20 -9.08 -5.52 5.89
CA ARG A 20 -7.87 -4.84 6.33
C ARG A 20 -7.01 -5.73 7.25
N THR A 21 -7.63 -6.33 8.27
CA THR A 21 -6.93 -7.24 9.21
C THR A 21 -6.33 -8.44 8.50
N MET A 22 -7.03 -9.01 7.52
CA MET A 22 -6.54 -10.13 6.73
C MET A 22 -5.36 -9.74 5.84
N VAL A 23 -5.37 -8.55 5.23
CA VAL A 23 -4.24 -8.05 4.44
C VAL A 23 -3.01 -7.81 5.33
N VAL A 24 -3.19 -7.20 6.51
CA VAL A 24 -2.10 -7.04 7.49
C VAL A 24 -1.52 -8.40 7.88
N GLY A 25 -2.37 -9.37 8.20
CA GLY A 25 -1.94 -10.72 8.58
C GLY A 25 -1.19 -11.46 7.46
N ALA A 26 -1.57 -11.26 6.19
CA ALA A 26 -0.88 -11.84 5.05
C ALA A 26 0.54 -11.27 4.90
N ILE A 27 0.69 -9.93 4.97
CA ILE A 27 2.00 -9.27 4.86
C ILE A 27 2.89 -9.65 6.05
N HIS A 28 2.32 -9.67 7.26
CA HIS A 28 3.05 -10.06 8.47
C HIS A 28 3.68 -11.44 8.31
N ARG A 29 2.92 -12.44 7.85
CA ARG A 29 3.45 -13.79 7.59
C ARG A 29 4.60 -13.78 6.58
N VAL A 30 4.45 -13.07 5.46
CA VAL A 30 5.51 -12.96 4.43
C VAL A 30 6.78 -12.33 5.00
N LEU A 31 6.66 -11.31 5.85
CA LEU A 31 7.82 -10.67 6.48
C LEU A 31 8.49 -11.57 7.52
N VAL A 32 7.72 -12.33 8.30
CA VAL A 32 8.26 -13.33 9.23
C VAL A 32 8.98 -14.46 8.49
N ASP A 33 8.42 -14.94 7.36
CA ASP A 33 9.07 -15.95 6.51
C ASP A 33 10.40 -15.44 5.92
N LYS A 34 10.53 -14.12 5.76
CA LYS A 34 11.77 -13.43 5.37
C LYS A 34 12.70 -13.14 6.55
N GLN A 35 12.47 -13.77 7.70
CA GLN A 35 13.27 -13.64 8.93
C GLN A 35 13.29 -12.22 9.52
N ILE A 36 12.23 -11.44 9.30
CA ILE A 36 12.04 -10.17 10.01
C ILE A 36 11.46 -10.44 11.39
N GLU A 37 12.02 -9.78 12.41
CA GLU A 37 11.55 -9.87 13.80
C GLU A 37 10.04 -9.57 13.88
N ASN A 38 9.31 -10.33 14.71
CA ASN A 38 7.85 -10.34 14.71
C ASN A 38 7.23 -8.95 14.91
N ASP A 39 7.78 -8.18 15.86
CA ASP A 39 7.31 -6.82 16.17
C ASP A 39 7.54 -5.85 15.01
N ILE A 40 8.74 -5.90 14.41
CA ILE A 40 9.08 -5.10 13.23
C ILE A 40 8.20 -5.50 12.04
N ALA A 41 8.02 -6.79 11.80
CA ALA A 41 7.18 -7.31 10.73
C ALA A 41 5.74 -6.82 10.87
N ARG A 42 5.21 -6.78 12.09
CA ARG A 42 3.84 -6.33 12.38
C ARG A 42 3.71 -4.82 12.22
N ALA A 43 4.67 -4.04 12.69
CA ALA A 43 4.69 -2.58 12.49
C ALA A 43 4.81 -2.23 11.00
N MET A 44 5.68 -2.91 10.26
CA MET A 44 5.81 -2.77 8.81
C MET A 44 4.53 -3.15 8.07
N ALA A 45 3.90 -4.28 8.40
CA ALA A 45 2.66 -4.70 7.76
C ALA A 45 1.54 -3.67 7.93
N ASN A 46 1.41 -3.07 9.13
CA ASN A 46 0.46 -1.99 9.36
C ASN A 46 0.78 -0.73 8.54
N ALA A 47 2.06 -0.34 8.45
CA ALA A 47 2.47 0.80 7.66
C ALA A 47 2.20 0.60 6.16
N VAL A 48 2.49 -0.60 5.62
CA VAL A 48 2.19 -0.96 4.22
C VAL A 48 0.68 -0.87 3.94
N VAL A 49 -0.15 -1.45 4.80
CA VAL A 49 -1.61 -1.41 4.62
C VAL A 49 -2.13 0.02 4.73
N PHE A 50 -1.60 0.81 5.66
CA PHE A 50 -1.96 2.22 5.75
C PHE A 50 -1.62 2.96 4.45
N GLU A 51 -0.43 2.75 3.88
CA GLU A 51 -0.03 3.41 2.63
C GLU A 51 -0.93 3.00 1.45
N VAL A 52 -1.26 1.71 1.33
CA VAL A 52 -2.02 1.21 0.19
C VAL A 52 -3.54 1.45 0.33
N CYS A 53 -4.09 1.28 1.53
CA CYS A 53 -5.52 1.31 1.76
C CYS A 53 -5.99 2.68 2.27
N ASP A 54 -5.28 3.23 3.26
CA ASP A 54 -5.74 4.32 4.10
C ASP A 54 -5.13 5.67 3.70
N ALA A 55 -4.11 5.69 2.84
CA ALA A 55 -3.42 6.92 2.46
C ALA A 55 -4.41 7.91 1.83
N PRO A 56 -4.39 9.18 2.26
CA PRO A 56 -5.34 10.17 1.76
C PRO A 56 -5.12 10.42 0.27
N ALA A 57 -6.20 10.77 -0.42
CA ALA A 57 -6.13 11.22 -1.80
C ALA A 57 -5.17 12.41 -1.92
N CYS A 58 -4.37 12.42 -2.99
CA CYS A 58 -3.49 13.53 -3.30
C CYS A 58 -4.35 14.79 -3.49
N GLN A 59 -4.09 15.82 -2.69
CA GLN A 59 -4.87 17.07 -2.72
C GLN A 59 -4.73 17.83 -4.04
N THR A 60 -3.63 17.60 -4.77
CA THR A 60 -3.37 18.25 -6.07
C THR A 60 -4.18 17.63 -7.20
N CYS A 61 -4.14 16.30 -7.37
CA CYS A 61 -4.90 15.61 -8.44
C CYS A 61 -6.24 15.03 -7.97
N ARG A 62 -6.60 15.25 -6.71
CA ARG A 62 -7.83 14.77 -6.05
C ARG A 62 -8.06 13.26 -6.20
N GLY A 63 -6.99 12.47 -6.12
CA GLY A 63 -7.09 11.01 -6.26
C GLY A 63 -6.85 10.47 -7.66
N ASN A 64 -6.90 11.31 -8.70
CA ASN A 64 -6.90 10.82 -10.09
C ASN A 64 -5.51 10.42 -10.63
N GLY A 65 -4.43 10.76 -9.92
CA GLY A 65 -3.06 10.46 -10.34
C GLY A 65 -2.56 11.27 -11.54
N ILE A 66 -3.43 12.01 -12.21
CA ILE A 66 -3.13 12.72 -13.45
C ILE A 66 -3.30 14.23 -13.33
N HIS A 67 -2.55 14.98 -14.12
CA HIS A 67 -2.71 16.42 -14.31
C HIS A 67 -2.93 16.71 -15.81
N PRO A 68 -3.99 17.45 -16.18
CA PRO A 68 -4.19 17.88 -17.55
C PRO A 68 -3.13 18.93 -17.92
N LYS A 69 -2.57 18.83 -19.11
CA LYS A 69 -1.64 19.80 -19.71
C LYS A 69 -2.01 20.04 -21.17
N LEU A 70 -1.63 21.19 -21.71
CA LEU A 70 -1.79 21.50 -23.14
C LEU A 70 -1.09 20.40 -23.96
N GLY A 71 -1.89 19.52 -24.58
CA GLY A 71 -1.43 18.41 -25.41
C GLY A 71 -1.54 17.00 -24.81
N GLY A 72 -2.07 16.82 -23.59
CA GLY A 72 -2.31 15.48 -23.06
C GLY A 72 -2.51 15.37 -21.55
N ILE A 73 -2.34 14.15 -21.06
CA ILE A 73 -2.45 13.78 -19.64
C ILE A 73 -1.05 13.40 -19.15
N GLU A 74 -0.52 14.09 -18.15
CA GLU A 74 0.75 13.73 -17.50
C GLU A 74 0.52 13.20 -16.08
N PRO A 75 1.42 12.35 -15.56
CA PRO A 75 1.37 11.95 -14.15
C PRO A 75 1.45 13.17 -13.24
N CYS A 76 0.62 13.21 -12.20
CA CYS A 76 0.63 14.31 -11.25
C CYS A 76 2.01 14.41 -10.57
N PRO A 77 2.68 15.58 -10.59
CA PRO A 77 4.05 15.71 -10.06
C PRO A 77 4.12 15.58 -8.54
N ARG A 78 2.99 15.73 -7.83
CA ARG A 78 2.95 15.65 -6.36
C ARG A 78 2.87 14.22 -5.84
N CYS A 79 2.16 13.35 -6.55
CA CYS A 79 2.00 11.94 -6.17
C CYS A 79 2.64 10.98 -7.19
N GLU A 80 3.35 11.53 -8.17
CA GLU A 80 4.04 10.79 -9.24
C GLU A 80 3.15 9.76 -9.94
N GLY A 81 1.88 10.11 -10.17
CA GLY A 81 0.92 9.19 -10.79
C GLY A 81 0.09 8.31 -9.85
N SER A 82 0.46 8.19 -8.56
CA SER A 82 -0.21 7.25 -7.64
C SER A 82 -1.65 7.65 -7.26
N GLY A 83 -1.99 8.94 -7.38
CA GLY A 83 -3.25 9.50 -6.90
C GLY A 83 -3.34 9.65 -5.38
N ARG A 84 -2.38 9.12 -4.62
CA ARG A 84 -2.37 9.11 -3.15
C ARG A 84 -1.20 9.93 -2.61
N LEU A 85 -1.24 10.25 -1.32
CA LEU A 85 -0.08 10.87 -0.67
C LEU A 85 1.04 9.83 -0.55
N ASN A 86 2.16 10.04 -1.24
CA ASN A 86 3.35 9.19 -1.11
C ASN A 86 4.16 9.65 0.11
N PRO A 87 4.24 8.87 1.19
CA PRO A 87 5.03 9.24 2.35
C PRO A 87 6.53 9.15 2.03
N SER A 88 7.33 10.07 2.59
CA SER A 88 8.79 9.95 2.48
C SER A 88 9.32 8.78 3.31
N GLU A 89 10.49 8.23 2.95
CA GLU A 89 11.22 7.20 3.72
C GLU A 89 11.26 7.53 5.22
N ARG A 90 11.53 8.81 5.56
CA ARG A 90 11.61 9.28 6.95
C ARG A 90 10.26 9.16 7.67
N ASN A 91 9.17 9.50 6.99
CA ASN A 91 7.83 9.40 7.58
C ASN A 91 7.42 7.95 7.77
N ILE A 92 7.73 7.07 6.81
CA ILE A 92 7.47 5.64 6.91
C ILE A 92 8.20 5.06 8.13
N LEU A 93 9.50 5.35 8.28
CA LEU A 93 10.28 4.91 9.43
C LEU A 93 9.69 5.41 10.75
N ARG A 94 9.30 6.69 10.82
CA ARG A 94 8.66 7.25 12.02
C ARG A 94 7.38 6.51 12.38
N VAL A 95 6.52 6.22 11.41
CA VAL A 95 5.28 5.46 11.62
C VAL A 95 5.58 4.07 12.13
N ILE A 96 6.55 3.37 11.54
CA ILE A 96 6.96 2.03 11.98
C ILE A 96 7.44 2.08 13.43
N ASN A 97 8.34 3.00 13.78
CA ASN A 97 8.85 3.12 15.16
C ASN A 97 7.74 3.44 16.17
N CYS A 98 6.74 4.24 15.82
CA CYS A 98 5.58 4.50 16.69
C CYS A 98 4.73 3.25 16.97
N HIS A 99 4.85 2.20 16.14
CA HIS A 99 4.13 0.95 16.30
C HIS A 99 4.98 -0.19 16.90
N LEU A 100 6.25 0.08 17.23
CA LEU A 100 7.09 -0.89 17.92
C LEU A 100 6.72 -0.94 19.41
N THR A 101 6.71 -2.15 19.95
CA THR A 101 6.52 -2.42 21.38
C THR A 101 7.83 -2.42 22.15
N SER A 102 8.96 -2.58 21.46
CA SER A 102 10.30 -2.50 22.03
C SER A 102 10.78 -1.04 22.14
N GLU A 103 11.56 -0.75 23.18
CA GLU A 103 12.23 0.56 23.31
C GLU A 103 13.33 0.77 22.25
N ASP A 104 13.82 -0.32 21.65
CA ASP A 104 14.81 -0.26 20.57
C ASP A 104 14.16 0.15 19.24
N GLU A 105 14.30 1.44 18.91
CA GLU A 105 13.88 1.98 17.64
C GLU A 105 14.74 1.49 16.47
N ILE A 106 14.12 1.34 15.30
CA ILE A 106 14.85 1.02 14.07
C ILE A 106 15.64 2.26 13.63
N THR A 107 16.95 2.09 13.48
CA THR A 107 17.80 3.15 12.93
C THR A 107 17.53 3.37 11.45
N ARG A 108 17.71 4.61 10.99
CA ARG A 108 17.55 4.96 9.58
C ARG A 108 18.42 4.13 8.63
N HIS A 109 19.65 3.82 9.05
CA HIS A 109 20.56 3.01 8.25
C HIS A 109 20.03 1.57 8.07
N ARG A 110 19.58 0.94 9.17
CA ARG A 110 18.97 -0.41 9.13
C ARG A 110 17.73 -0.42 8.27
N PHE A 111 16.87 0.59 8.43
CA PHE A 111 15.65 0.71 7.65
C PHE A 111 15.96 0.77 6.15
N ARG A 112 16.80 1.73 5.73
CA ARG A 112 17.11 1.96 4.31
C ARG A 112 17.76 0.76 3.62
N THR A 113 18.65 0.05 4.32
CA THR A 113 19.44 -1.04 3.71
C THR A 113 18.72 -2.38 3.69
N LYS A 114 17.91 -2.69 4.72
CA LYS A 114 17.30 -4.02 4.87
C LYS A 114 15.78 -4.03 4.78
N LEU A 115 15.12 -3.01 5.31
CA LEU A 115 13.66 -3.05 5.51
C LEU A 115 12.89 -2.28 4.44
N TYR A 116 13.42 -1.16 3.95
CA TYR A 116 12.78 -0.34 2.93
C TYR A 116 12.57 -1.07 1.60
N PRO A 117 13.53 -1.87 1.08
CA PRO A 117 13.29 -2.66 -0.13
C PRO A 117 12.13 -3.67 0.05
N LEU A 118 12.05 -4.32 1.23
CA LEU A 118 10.97 -5.24 1.54
C LEU A 118 9.63 -4.52 1.69
N TYR A 119 9.64 -3.35 2.33
CA TYR A 119 8.48 -2.49 2.44
C TYR A 119 7.90 -2.16 1.07
N MET A 120 8.73 -1.64 0.17
CA MET A 120 8.31 -1.26 -1.18
C MET A 120 7.85 -2.47 -2.01
N ASP A 121 8.53 -3.62 -1.91
CA ASP A 121 8.10 -4.87 -2.56
C ASP A 121 6.69 -5.29 -2.10
N MET A 122 6.35 -5.10 -0.82
CA MET A 122 4.99 -5.38 -0.33
C MET A 122 3.97 -4.37 -0.85
N VAL A 123 4.30 -3.07 -0.85
CA VAL A 123 3.43 -2.01 -1.41
C VAL A 123 3.12 -2.31 -2.88
N ASP A 124 4.15 -2.56 -3.69
CA ASP A 124 4.01 -2.84 -5.12
C ASP A 124 3.14 -4.08 -5.37
N LYS A 125 3.38 -5.16 -4.62
CA LYS A 125 2.59 -6.40 -4.74
C LYS A 125 1.11 -6.17 -4.45
N LEU A 126 0.77 -5.41 -3.40
CA LEU A 126 -0.63 -5.13 -3.10
C LEU A 126 -1.28 -4.30 -4.21
N LEU A 127 -0.58 -3.26 -4.71
CA LEU A 127 -1.09 -2.41 -5.78
C LEU A 127 -1.31 -3.21 -7.07
N VAL A 128 -0.36 -4.07 -7.45
CA VAL A 128 -0.50 -4.96 -8.62
C VAL A 128 -1.69 -5.89 -8.44
N THR A 129 -1.77 -6.59 -7.31
CA THR A 129 -2.85 -7.58 -7.07
C THR A 129 -4.24 -6.90 -7.03
N ALA A 130 -4.33 -5.69 -6.48
CA ALA A 130 -5.57 -4.90 -6.47
C ALA A 130 -5.96 -4.44 -7.88
N ASN A 131 -5.01 -3.99 -8.69
CA ASN A 131 -5.25 -3.62 -10.09
C ASN A 131 -5.72 -4.82 -10.92
N GLU A 132 -5.08 -5.97 -10.78
CA GLU A 132 -5.49 -7.21 -11.46
C GLU A 132 -6.91 -7.62 -11.07
N ALA A 133 -7.26 -7.55 -9.77
CA ALA A 133 -8.61 -7.80 -9.28
C ALA A 133 -9.63 -6.82 -9.87
N SER A 134 -9.31 -5.53 -9.92
CA SER A 134 -10.16 -4.49 -10.50
C SER A 134 -10.40 -4.71 -11.99
N HIS A 135 -9.36 -5.08 -12.75
CA HIS A 135 -9.48 -5.42 -14.16
C HIS A 135 -10.38 -6.64 -14.40
N ALA A 136 -10.23 -7.70 -13.58
CA ALA A 136 -11.09 -8.87 -13.66
C ALA A 136 -12.57 -8.51 -13.42
N ILE A 137 -12.86 -7.70 -12.40
CA ILE A 137 -14.23 -7.24 -12.11
C ILE A 137 -14.82 -6.44 -13.27
N ARG A 138 -14.06 -5.48 -13.82
CA ARG A 138 -14.50 -4.67 -14.98
C ARG A 138 -14.79 -5.53 -16.21
N LYS A 139 -13.97 -6.56 -16.46
CA LYS A 139 -14.19 -7.50 -17.56
C LYS A 139 -15.50 -8.26 -17.40
N HIS A 140 -15.81 -8.70 -16.17
CA HIS A 140 -17.08 -9.37 -15.88
C HIS A 140 -18.27 -8.44 -16.03
N LEU A 141 -18.20 -7.19 -15.53
CA LEU A 141 -19.29 -6.22 -15.67
C LEU A 141 -19.64 -5.95 -17.14
N LYS A 142 -18.63 -5.77 -18.00
CA LYS A 142 -18.87 -5.59 -19.45
C LYS A 142 -19.55 -6.79 -20.09
N ALA A 143 -19.23 -8.00 -19.65
CA ALA A 143 -19.85 -9.23 -20.14
C ALA A 143 -21.31 -9.42 -19.65
N PHE A 144 -21.78 -8.65 -18.67
CA PHE A 144 -23.19 -8.60 -18.26
C PHE A 144 -24.00 -7.54 -19.02
N GLU A 145 -23.32 -6.58 -19.66
CA GLU A 145 -23.94 -5.50 -20.44
C GLU A 145 -24.12 -5.88 -21.92
N GLU A 146 -23.55 -7.02 -22.36
CA GLU A 146 -23.70 -7.66 -23.68
C GLU A 146 -24.74 -8.80 -23.65
#